data_AF-A0A926H0Y2-F1
#
_entry.id   AF-A0A926H0Y2-F1
#
_cell.length_a   1.000
_cell.length_b   1.000
_cell.length_c   1.000
_cell.angle_alpha   90.00
_cell.angle_beta   90.00
_cell.angle_gamma   90.00
#
_symmetry.space_group_name_H-M   'P 1'
#
loop_
_entity.id
_entity.type
_entity.pdbx_description
1 polymer ?
#
loop_
_entity_poly.entity_id
_entity_poly.type
_entity_poly.pdbx_seq_one_letter_code
_entity_poly.pdbx_strand_id
1 'polypeptide(L)'
;MKLENTTETIYATNAAMPQSSFTNVDLGGAVFDDVKLDGATLHNVSLRGVAITDANLSGMTIEGVSVEALFAAYRATLPAT
;
A
#
# COMPACT_ATOMS: atom_id res chain seq x y z
N MET A 1 15.27 -11.46 -9.86
CA MET A 1 16.22 -10.33 -10.00
C MET A 1 16.67 -9.93 -8.61
N LYS A 2 17.91 -9.48 -8.42
CA LYS A 2 18.41 -8.97 -7.14
C LYS A 2 19.10 -7.63 -7.39
N LEU A 3 18.75 -6.61 -6.61
CA LEU A 3 19.35 -5.29 -6.65
C LEU A 3 19.91 -4.98 -5.27
N GLU A 4 21.18 -4.63 -5.19
CA GLU A 4 21.88 -4.34 -3.94
C GLU A 4 22.82 -3.17 -4.15
N ASN A 5 22.81 -2.20 -3.22
CA ASN A 5 23.69 -1.03 -3.24
C ASN A 5 23.70 -0.28 -4.58
N THR A 6 22.54 -0.15 -5.22
CA THR A 6 22.38 0.55 -6.50
C THR A 6 21.22 1.54 -6.45
N THR A 7 21.17 2.45 -7.43
CA THR A 7 20.07 3.36 -7.70
C THR A 7 19.61 3.14 -9.13
N GLU A 8 18.43 2.55 -9.30
CA GLU A 8 17.90 2.18 -10.60
C GLU A 8 16.42 2.52 -10.69
N THR A 9 15.94 2.87 -11.88
CA THR A 9 14.49 2.91 -12.16
C THR A 9 14.04 1.53 -12.61
N ILE A 10 13.01 0.99 -11.95
CA ILE A 10 12.46 -0.34 -12.26
C ILE A 10 11.09 -0.16 -12.90
N TYR A 11 10.90 -0.76 -14.07
CA TYR A 11 9.59 -0.86 -14.73
C TYR A 11 9.11 -2.32 -14.68
N ALA A 12 7.92 -2.53 -14.10
CA ALA A 12 7.24 -3.81 -14.09
C ALA A 12 5.83 -3.62 -14.63
N THR A 13 5.53 -4.21 -15.78
CA THR A 13 4.23 -4.06 -16.48
C THR A 13 3.72 -5.45 -16.84
N ASN A 14 2.46 -5.74 -16.51
CA ASN A 14 1.84 -7.05 -16.75
C ASN A 14 2.68 -8.23 -16.20
N ALA A 15 3.32 -8.03 -15.05
CA ALA A 15 4.24 -8.98 -14.45
C ALA A 15 3.72 -9.49 -13.10
N ALA A 16 4.01 -10.74 -12.78
CA ALA A 16 3.81 -11.30 -11.45
C ALA A 16 5.14 -11.28 -10.68
N MET A 17 5.12 -10.75 -9.46
CA MET A 17 6.29 -10.66 -8.58
C MET A 17 6.07 -11.36 -7.22
N PRO A 18 5.54 -12.61 -7.20
CA PRO A 18 5.24 -13.28 -5.94
C PRO A 18 6.51 -13.46 -5.11
N GLN A 19 6.38 -13.32 -3.80
CA GLN A 19 7.48 -13.43 -2.82
C GLN A 19 8.61 -12.41 -3.00
N SER A 20 8.40 -11.33 -3.75
CA SER A 20 9.35 -10.21 -3.80
C SER A 20 9.36 -9.45 -2.48
N SER A 21 10.53 -9.01 -2.06
CA SER A 21 10.73 -8.25 -0.82
C SER A 21 11.48 -6.95 -1.10
N PHE A 22 11.06 -5.88 -0.43
CA PHE A 22 11.63 -4.54 -0.55
C PHE A 22 12.11 -4.09 0.83
N THR A 23 13.38 -4.35 1.14
CA THR A 23 13.96 -4.11 2.48
C THR A 23 14.98 -2.98 2.39
N ASN A 24 14.79 -1.92 3.18
CA ASN A 24 15.65 -0.73 3.19
C ASN A 24 15.84 -0.09 1.80
N VAL A 25 14.75 -0.01 1.03
CA VAL A 25 14.73 0.64 -0.29
C VAL A 25 14.02 1.98 -0.21
N ASP A 26 14.47 2.95 -1.00
CA ASP A 26 13.72 4.18 -1.24
C ASP A 26 12.81 3.98 -2.46
N LEU A 27 11.49 4.05 -2.22
CA LEU A 27 10.44 3.99 -3.25
C LEU A 27 9.71 5.33 -3.35
N GLY A 28 10.32 6.42 -2.88
CA GLY A 28 9.77 7.77 -2.95
C GLY A 28 9.44 8.15 -4.40
N GLY A 29 8.17 8.45 -4.65
CA GLY A 29 7.66 8.77 -5.99
C GLY A 29 7.39 7.56 -6.88
N ALA A 30 7.57 6.32 -6.41
CA ALA A 30 7.14 5.14 -7.14
C ALA A 30 5.61 5.13 -7.32
N VAL A 31 5.17 4.68 -8.49
CA VAL A 31 3.74 4.55 -8.82
C VAL A 31 3.35 3.08 -8.75
N PHE A 32 2.29 2.81 -7.99
CA PHE A 32 1.67 1.50 -7.88
C PHE A 32 0.27 1.59 -8.48
N ASP A 33 0.17 1.30 -9.77
CA ASP A 33 -1.08 1.35 -10.54
C ASP A 33 -1.50 -0.08 -10.92
N ASP A 34 -2.76 -0.43 -10.68
CA ASP A 34 -3.33 -1.77 -10.88
C ASP A 34 -2.52 -2.93 -10.24
N VAL A 35 -1.98 -2.72 -9.03
CA VAL A 35 -1.21 -3.74 -8.32
C VAL A 35 -2.05 -4.60 -7.36
N LYS A 36 -1.74 -5.90 -7.31
CA LYS A 36 -2.33 -6.83 -6.34
C LYS A 36 -1.43 -6.89 -5.09
N LEU A 37 -1.94 -6.37 -3.96
CA LEU A 37 -1.26 -6.37 -2.66
C LEU A 37 -1.92 -7.27 -1.61
N ASP A 38 -2.73 -8.25 -2.03
CA ASP A 38 -3.39 -9.18 -1.10
C ASP A 38 -2.38 -9.87 -0.17
N GLY A 39 -2.58 -9.71 1.14
CA GLY A 39 -1.69 -10.28 2.17
C GLY A 39 -0.33 -9.59 2.30
N ALA A 40 -0.10 -8.45 1.63
CA ALA A 40 1.12 -7.66 1.82
C ALA A 40 1.18 -7.06 3.23
N THR A 41 2.37 -7.07 3.82
CA THR A 41 2.65 -6.41 5.10
C THR A 41 3.57 -5.23 4.86
N LEU A 42 3.10 -4.03 5.22
CA LEU A 42 3.87 -2.80 5.18
C LEU A 42 4.40 -2.50 6.59
N HIS A 43 5.59 -3.01 6.91
CA HIS A 43 6.23 -2.83 8.22
C HIS A 43 7.39 -1.85 8.13
N ASN A 44 7.46 -0.88 9.06
CA ASN A 44 8.51 0.14 9.12
C ASN A 44 8.63 0.95 7.81
N VAL A 45 7.48 1.32 7.22
CA VAL A 45 7.40 2.15 6.01
C VAL A 45 6.97 3.57 6.33
N SER A 46 7.36 4.52 5.49
CA SER A 46 6.77 5.86 5.48
C SER A 46 5.57 5.88 4.52
N LEU A 47 4.38 6.18 5.04
CA LEU A 47 3.17 6.39 4.23
C LEU A 47 2.83 7.89 4.06
N ARG A 48 3.79 8.77 4.32
CA ARG A 48 3.58 10.22 4.23
C ARG A 48 3.16 10.61 2.81
N GLY A 49 1.99 11.23 2.69
CA GLY A 49 1.46 11.71 1.41
C GLY A 49 0.89 10.62 0.50
N VAL A 50 0.78 9.37 0.98
CA VAL A 50 0.12 8.30 0.23
C VAL A 50 -1.38 8.55 0.18
N ALA A 51 -1.95 8.50 -1.02
CA ALA A 51 -3.37 8.42 -1.25
C ALA A 51 -3.71 6.99 -1.68
N ILE A 52 -4.79 6.43 -1.14
CA ILE A 52 -5.32 5.13 -1.53
C ILE A 52 -6.68 5.40 -2.18
N THR A 53 -6.74 5.26 -3.51
CA THR A 53 -7.93 5.51 -4.34
C THR A 53 -8.26 4.27 -5.15
N ASP A 54 -9.55 4.04 -5.41
CA ASP A 54 -10.05 2.92 -6.23
C ASP A 54 -9.53 1.52 -5.81
N ALA A 55 -9.16 1.37 -4.54
CA ALA A 55 -8.62 0.13 -3.99
C ALA A 55 -9.70 -0.71 -3.29
N ASN A 56 -9.56 -2.03 -3.36
CA ASN A 56 -10.29 -2.91 -2.47
C ASN A 56 -9.68 -2.86 -1.06
N LEU A 57 -10.42 -2.30 -0.10
CA LEU A 57 -9.97 -2.14 1.29
C LEU A 57 -10.42 -3.27 2.21
N SER A 58 -11.06 -4.31 1.68
CA SER A 58 -11.62 -5.42 2.48
C SER A 58 -10.51 -6.10 3.28
N GLY A 59 -10.69 -6.19 4.60
CA GLY A 59 -9.70 -6.81 5.50
C GLY A 59 -8.41 -6.00 5.71
N MET A 60 -8.29 -4.79 5.14
CA MET A 60 -7.14 -3.91 5.38
C MET A 60 -7.13 -3.45 6.85
N THR A 61 -5.94 -3.40 7.44
CA THR A 61 -5.74 -2.85 8.79
C THR A 61 -4.64 -1.79 8.80
N ILE A 62 -4.79 -0.79 9.68
CA ILE A 62 -3.75 0.19 10.03
C ILE A 62 -3.51 0.06 11.52
N GLU A 63 -2.29 -0.30 11.92
CA GLU A 63 -1.93 -0.58 13.32
C GLU A 63 -2.88 -1.60 13.99
N GLY A 64 -3.36 -2.58 13.22
CA GLY A 64 -4.31 -3.60 13.67
C GLY A 64 -5.78 -3.17 13.71
N VAL A 65 -6.08 -1.90 13.39
CA VAL A 65 -7.46 -1.40 13.31
C VAL A 65 -8.02 -1.59 11.90
N SER A 66 -9.20 -2.20 11.78
CA SER A 66 -9.89 -2.36 10.49
C SER A 66 -10.19 -1.01 9.85
N VAL A 67 -9.80 -0.84 8.58
CA VAL A 67 -10.08 0.37 7.80
C VAL A 67 -11.58 0.52 7.51
N GLU A 68 -12.29 -0.59 7.31
CA GLU A 68 -13.75 -0.60 7.16
C GLU A 68 -14.42 -0.05 8.42
N ALA A 69 -13.93 -0.45 9.61
CA ALA A 69 -14.43 0.08 10.88
C ALA A 69 -14.09 1.58 11.06
N LEU A 70 -12.90 2.03 10.66
CA LEU A 70 -12.54 3.45 10.68
C LEU A 70 -13.50 4.28 9.82
N PHE A 71 -13.81 3.83 8.60
CA PHE A 71 -14.76 4.53 7.74
C PHE A 71 -16.19 4.49 8.27
N ALA A 72 -16.63 3.36 8.84
CA ALA A 72 -17.93 3.28 9.49
C ALA A 72 -18.03 4.28 10.65
N ALA A 73 -17.00 4.35 11.50
CA ALA A 73 -16.92 5.31 12.59
C ALA A 73 -16.96 6.76 12.08
N TYR A 74 -16.17 7.09 11.05
CA TYR A 74 -16.18 8.42 10.44
C TYR A 74 -17.57 8.79 9.90
N ARG A 75 -18.20 7.89 9.14
CA ARG A 75 -19.54 8.11 8.57
C ARG A 75 -20.60 8.32 9.65
N ALA A 76 -20.48 7.66 10.80
CA ALA A 76 -21.39 7.84 11.93
C ALA A 76 -21.26 9.23 12.60
N THR A 77 -20.16 9.96 12.36
CA THR A 77 -19.99 11.34 12.84
C THR A 77 -20.59 12.38 11.89
N LEU A 78 -20.97 11.97 10.66
CA LEU A 78 -21.61 12.87 9.72
C LEU A 78 -23.04 13.17 10.17
N PRO A 79 -23.49 14.43 10.11
CA PRO A 79 -24.88 14.75 10.36
C PRO A 79 -25.76 13.99 9.37
N ALA A 80 -26.92 13.51 9.85
CA ALA A 80 -27.94 13.00 8.95
C ALA A 80 -28.32 14.12 7.98
N THR A 81 -28.12 13.87 6.68
CA THR A 81 -28.58 14.74 5.59
C THR A 81 -30.10 14.77 5.52
#